data_AF-A0A034VU36-F1
#
_entry.id   AF-A0A034VU36-F1
#
_cell.length_a   1.000
_cell.length_b   1.000
_cell.length_c   1.000
_cell.angle_alpha   90.00
_cell.angle_beta   90.00
_cell.angle_gamma   90.00
#
_symmetry.space_group_name_H-M   'P 1'
#
loop_
_entity.id
_entity.type
_entity.pdbx_description
1 polymer ?
#
loop_
_entity_poly.entity_id
_entity_poly.type
_entity_poly.pdbx_seq_one_letter_code
_entity_poly.pdbx_strand_id
1 'polypeptide(L)'
;VIIGKSISCQLIELFLFTLFGFVGGTGFHNNAVTVNPQDLAPSHSGSVFGLMNTVGAVPGFLGVYLAGHILEITQSWPIVFSTAAAINLVGWTVFMVFGSAEAIV
;
A
#
# COMPACT_ATOMS: atom_id res chain seq x y z
N VAL A 1 -15.34 -16.64 34.23
CA VAL A 1 -15.00 -17.51 33.06
C VAL A 1 -15.87 -17.17 31.84
N ILE A 2 -17.20 -17.14 31.96
CA ILE A 2 -18.12 -16.87 30.82
C ILE A 2 -17.91 -15.46 30.23
N ILE A 3 -17.76 -14.43 31.07
CA ILE A 3 -17.52 -13.03 30.65
C ILE A 3 -16.16 -12.89 29.93
N GLY A 4 -15.12 -13.56 30.42
CA GLY A 4 -13.80 -13.56 29.78
C GLY A 4 -13.80 -14.22 28.39
N LYS A 5 -14.60 -15.28 28.22
CA LYS A 5 -14.78 -15.96 26.93
C LYS A 5 -15.56 -15.11 25.93
N SER A 6 -16.56 -14.36 26.40
CA SER A 6 -17.32 -13.39 25.58
C SER A 6 -16.43 -12.26 25.05
N ILE A 7 -15.57 -11.69 25.91
CA ILE A 7 -14.64 -10.62 25.52
C ILE A 7 -13.60 -11.15 24.53
N SER A 8 -13.05 -12.35 24.73
CA SER A 8 -12.15 -12.97 23.76
C SER A 8 -12.81 -13.21 22.40
N CYS A 9 -14.08 -13.64 22.37
CA CYS A 9 -14.82 -13.82 21.11
C CYS A 9 -15.03 -12.50 20.36
N GLN A 10 -15.40 -11.42 21.05
CA GLN A 10 -15.59 -10.10 20.44
C GLN A 10 -14.29 -9.53 19.85
N LEU A 11 -13.15 -9.76 20.51
CA LEU A 11 -11.85 -9.36 19.99
C LEU A 11 -11.46 -10.11 18.71
N ILE A 12 -11.80 -11.40 18.63
CA ILE A 12 -11.56 -12.22 17.43
C ILE A 12 -12.43 -11.73 16.27
N GLU A 13 -13.70 -11.42 16.50
CA GLU A 13 -14.60 -10.91 15.46
C GLU A 13 -14.12 -9.56 14.92
N LEU A 14 -13.69 -8.64 15.79
CA LEU A 14 -13.12 -7.35 15.39
C LEU A 14 -11.84 -7.52 14.56
N PHE A 15 -10.97 -8.46 14.94
CA PHE A 15 -9.75 -8.77 14.19
C PHE A 15 -10.07 -9.34 12.80
N LEU A 16 -11.02 -10.27 12.71
CA LEU A 16 -11.44 -10.84 11.43
C LEU A 16 -12.07 -9.79 10.51
N PHE A 17 -12.89 -8.89 11.06
CA PHE A 17 -13.51 -7.82 10.30
C PHE A 17 -12.48 -6.83 9.74
N THR A 18 -11.49 -6.43 10.55
CA THR A 18 -10.42 -5.52 10.11
C THR A 18 -9.51 -6.17 9.07
N LEU A 19 -9.16 -7.45 9.22
CA LEU A 19 -8.42 -8.18 8.19
C LEU A 19 -9.19 -8.31 6.89
N PHE A 20 -10.48 -8.66 6.94
CA PHE A 20 -11.31 -8.77 5.75
C PHE A 20 -11.40 -7.45 4.99
N GLY A 21 -11.66 -6.35 5.71
CA GLY A 21 -11.69 -5.00 5.12
C GLY A 21 -10.37 -4.62 4.47
N PHE A 22 -9.25 -4.89 5.13
CA PHE A 22 -7.91 -4.57 4.58
C PHE A 22 -7.59 -5.41 3.34
N VAL A 23 -7.76 -6.73 3.41
CA VAL A 23 -7.48 -7.64 2.29
C VAL A 23 -8.41 -7.32 1.11
N GLY A 24 -9.70 -7.08 1.36
CA GLY A 24 -10.64 -6.65 0.32
C GLY A 24 -10.21 -5.33 -0.35
N GLY A 25 -9.72 -4.38 0.44
CA GLY A 25 -9.20 -3.10 -0.05
C GLY A 25 -7.99 -3.22 -0.99
N THR A 26 -7.16 -4.25 -0.84
CA THR A 26 -6.00 -4.47 -1.73
C THR A 26 -6.41 -4.67 -3.19
N GLY A 27 -7.66 -5.11 -3.45
CA GLY A 27 -8.18 -5.21 -4.81
C GLY A 27 -8.15 -3.88 -5.55
N PHE A 28 -8.56 -2.79 -4.90
CA PHE A 28 -8.56 -1.46 -5.53
C PHE A 28 -7.13 -1.02 -5.91
N HIS A 29 -6.16 -1.26 -5.04
CA HIS A 29 -4.76 -0.94 -5.30
C HIS A 29 -4.21 -1.71 -6.51
N ASN A 30 -4.37 -3.04 -6.51
CA ASN A 30 -3.81 -3.88 -7.58
C ASN A 30 -4.43 -3.58 -8.95
N ASN A 31 -5.74 -3.33 -9.00
CA ASN A 31 -6.41 -2.97 -10.25
C ASN A 31 -5.97 -1.57 -10.72
N ALA A 32 -5.91 -0.58 -9.83
CA ALA A 32 -5.49 0.78 -10.20
C ALA A 32 -4.09 0.80 -10.85
N VAL A 33 -3.13 0.05 -10.30
CA VAL A 33 -1.75 0.02 -10.81
C VAL A 33 -1.67 -0.66 -12.19
N THR A 34 -2.49 -1.67 -12.46
CA THR A 34 -2.43 -2.44 -13.72
C THR A 34 -3.23 -1.82 -14.86
N VAL A 35 -4.33 -1.11 -14.57
CA VAL A 35 -5.17 -0.47 -15.59
C VAL A 35 -4.64 0.92 -15.98
N ASN A 36 -4.03 1.66 -15.05
CA ASN A 36 -3.52 3.01 -15.31
C ASN A 36 -2.53 3.10 -16.51
N PRO A 37 -1.55 2.20 -16.70
CA PRO A 37 -0.72 2.19 -17.92
C PRO A 37 -1.51 1.93 -19.20
N GLN A 38 -2.58 1.13 -19.13
CA GLN A 38 -3.41 0.79 -20.28
C GLN A 38 -4.30 1.97 -20.68
N ASP A 39 -4.86 2.67 -19.69
CA ASP A 39 -5.65 3.88 -19.90
C ASP A 39 -4.78 5.03 -20.43
N LEU A 40 -3.56 5.18 -19.90
CA LEU A 40 -2.62 6.24 -20.32
C LEU A 40 -2.00 5.99 -21.69
N ALA A 41 -1.61 4.76 -22.02
CA ALA A 41 -0.86 4.45 -23.25
C ALA A 41 -1.26 3.07 -23.81
N PRO A 42 -2.43 2.95 -24.47
CA PRO A 42 -2.98 1.65 -24.89
C PRO A 42 -2.07 0.90 -25.88
N SER A 43 -1.35 1.61 -26.74
CA SER A 43 -0.41 1.05 -27.74
C SER A 43 0.92 0.58 -27.14
N HIS A 44 1.33 1.10 -25.98
CA HIS A 44 2.64 0.84 -25.34
C HIS A 44 2.52 0.46 -23.85
N SER A 45 1.35 -0.04 -23.45
CA SER A 45 0.98 -0.27 -22.03
C SER A 45 1.96 -1.17 -21.28
N GLY A 46 2.47 -2.23 -21.94
CA GLY A 46 3.46 -3.13 -21.36
C GLY A 46 4.80 -2.45 -21.03
N SER A 47 5.27 -1.54 -21.90
CA SER A 47 6.50 -0.78 -21.67
C SER A 47 6.33 0.25 -20.55
N VAL A 48 5.18 0.94 -20.52
CA VAL A 48 4.85 1.90 -19.45
C VAL A 48 4.75 1.19 -18.10
N PHE A 49 4.06 0.05 -18.04
CA PHE A 49 3.99 -0.75 -16.82
C PHE A 49 5.37 -1.26 -16.39
N GLY A 50 6.21 -1.68 -17.33
CA GLY A 50 7.59 -2.08 -17.04
C GLY A 50 8.40 -0.96 -16.39
N LEU A 51 8.34 0.25 -16.93
CA LEU A 51 8.98 1.43 -16.35
C LEU A 51 8.43 1.75 -14.95
N MET A 52 7.11 1.72 -14.77
CA MET A 52 6.49 1.92 -13.45
C MET A 52 7.00 0.90 -12.43
N ASN A 53 7.13 -0.37 -12.80
CA ASN A 53 7.65 -1.41 -11.92
C ASN A 53 9.14 -1.21 -11.59
N THR A 54 9.96 -0.78 -12.56
CA THR A 54 11.37 -0.45 -12.31
C THR A 54 11.52 0.73 -11.34
N VAL A 55 10.76 1.81 -11.55
CA VAL A 55 10.78 2.97 -10.66
C VAL A 55 10.23 2.59 -9.27
N GLY A 56 9.19 1.76 -9.21
CA GLY A 56 8.60 1.26 -7.96
C GLY A 56 9.51 0.32 -7.16
N ALA A 57 10.43 -0.39 -7.83
CA ALA A 57 11.39 -1.25 -7.14
C ALA A 57 12.38 -0.47 -6.26
N VAL A 58 12.70 0.78 -6.64
CA VAL A 58 13.64 1.65 -5.90
C VAL A 58 13.19 1.92 -4.46
N PRO A 59 11.99 2.49 -4.21
CA PRO A 59 11.48 2.65 -2.85
C PRO A 59 11.24 1.31 -2.16
N GLY A 60 11.02 0.22 -2.90
CA GLY A 60 10.89 -1.13 -2.34
C GLY A 60 12.13 -1.56 -1.55
N PHE A 61 13.33 -1.50 -2.15
CA PHE A 61 14.55 -1.88 -1.43
C PHE A 61 14.96 -0.83 -0.38
N LEU A 62 14.79 0.46 -0.68
CA LEU A 62 15.09 1.54 0.29
C LEU A 62 14.19 1.45 1.52
N GLY A 63 12.92 1.10 1.34
CA GLY A 63 11.96 0.92 2.42
C GLY A 63 12.37 -0.18 3.40
N VAL A 64 12.91 -1.30 2.90
CA VAL A 64 13.42 -2.39 3.76
C VAL A 64 14.61 -1.90 4.59
N TYR A 65 15.55 -1.17 3.98
CA TYR A 65 16.69 -0.60 4.69
C TYR A 65 16.25 0.39 5.77
N LEU A 66 15.34 1.32 5.43
CA LEU A 66 14.79 2.29 6.37
C LEU A 66 14.06 1.61 7.54
N ALA A 67 13.26 0.57 7.28
CA ALA A 67 12.59 -0.19 8.32
C ALA A 67 13.59 -0.85 9.28
N GLY A 68 14.65 -1.45 8.74
CA GLY A 68 15.74 -2.04 9.53
C GLY A 68 16.44 -1.01 10.41
N HIS A 69 16.77 0.16 9.85
CA HIS A 69 17.43 1.23 10.58
C HIS A 69 16.56 1.82 11.70
N ILE A 70 15.26 2.03 11.43
CA ILE A 70 14.30 2.51 12.44
C ILE A 70 14.19 1.50 13.57
N LEU A 71 14.12 0.20 13.26
CA LEU A 71 14.06 -0.84 14.27
C LEU A 71 15.35 -0.90 15.09
N GLU A 72 16.51 -0.77 14.48
CA GLU A 72 17.79 -0.77 15.19
C GLU A 72 17.84 0.32 16.27
N ILE A 73 17.42 1.55 15.94
CA ILE A 73 17.46 2.70 16.85
C ILE A 73 16.32 2.66 17.89
N THR A 74 15.09 2.37 17.44
CA THR A 74 13.88 2.59 18.26
C THR A 74 13.29 1.31 18.85
N GLN A 75 13.65 0.14 18.30
CA GLN A 75 13.09 -1.17 18.62
C GLN A 75 11.54 -1.20 18.58
N SER A 76 10.93 -0.31 17.80
CA SER A 76 9.48 -0.05 17.82
C SER A 76 8.85 -0.19 16.43
N TRP A 77 8.05 -1.25 16.26
CA TRP A 77 7.26 -1.49 15.06
C TRP A 77 6.21 -0.42 14.74
N PRO A 78 5.51 0.17 15.74
CA PRO A 78 4.58 1.27 15.47
C PRO A 78 5.20 2.42 14.67
N ILE A 79 6.46 2.78 14.95
CA ILE A 79 7.16 3.88 14.26
C ILE A 79 7.44 3.51 12.80
N VAL A 80 7.80 2.25 12.54
CA VAL A 80 7.98 1.72 11.17
C VAL A 80 6.68 1.84 10.38
N PHE A 81 5.55 1.39 10.96
CA PHE A 81 4.25 1.46 10.29
C PHE A 81 3.77 2.91 10.10
N SER A 82 3.98 3.80 11.07
CA SER A 82 3.67 5.22 10.91
C SER A 82 4.48 5.88 9.80
N THR A 83 5.77 5.52 9.68
CA THR A 83 6.64 6.01 8.60
C THR A 83 6.17 5.49 7.24
N ALA A 84 5.84 4.20 7.14
CA ALA A 84 5.27 3.61 5.92
C ALA A 84 3.94 4.29 5.55
N ALA A 85 3.08 4.58 6.51
CA ALA A 85 1.83 5.31 6.28
C ALA A 85 2.08 6.72 5.74
N ALA A 86 3.06 7.45 6.30
CA ALA A 86 3.43 8.78 5.81
C ALA A 86 3.92 8.75 4.35
N ILE A 87 4.76 7.79 3.98
CA ILE A 87 5.24 7.61 2.60
C ILE A 87 4.06 7.34 1.65
N ASN A 88 3.13 6.48 2.05
CA ASN A 88 1.93 6.19 1.24
C ASN A 88 1.03 7.43 1.08
N LEU A 89 0.85 8.23 2.13
CA LEU A 89 0.07 9.48 2.07
C LEU A 89 0.72 10.49 1.11
N VAL A 90 2.05 10.60 1.12
CA VAL A 90 2.78 11.46 0.17
C VAL A 90 2.55 10.98 -1.26
N GLY A 91 2.71 9.68 -1.53
CA GLY A 91 2.46 9.09 -2.85
C GLY A 91 1.03 9.31 -3.34
N TRP A 92 0.04 9.11 -2.46
CA TRP A 92 -1.36 9.40 -2.76
C TRP A 92 -1.60 10.88 -3.07
N THR A 93 -1.01 11.78 -2.29
CA THR A 93 -1.14 13.23 -2.52
C THR A 93 -0.54 13.64 -3.86
N VAL A 94 0.65 13.12 -4.20
CA VAL A 94 1.29 13.36 -5.50
C VAL A 94 0.40 12.85 -6.63
N PHE A 95 -0.15 11.65 -6.50
CA PHE A 95 -1.07 11.11 -7.51
C PHE A 95 -2.34 11.94 -7.66
N MET A 96 -2.93 12.46 -6.57
CA MET A 96 -4.10 13.35 -6.68
C MET A 96 -3.81 14.69 -7.36
N VAL A 97 -2.59 15.22 -7.21
CA VAL A 97 -2.22 16.51 -7.81
C VAL A 97 -1.83 16.38 -9.28
N PHE A 98 -1.15 15.29 -9.65
CA PHE A 98 -0.56 15.12 -11.00
C PHE A 98 -1.21 14.03 -11.85
N GLY A 99 -2.05 13.17 -11.27
CA GLY A 99 -2.70 12.08 -11.98
C GLY A 99 -3.70 12.60 -13.02
N SER A 100 -3.69 11.98 -14.19
CA SER A 100 -4.67 12.21 -15.25
C SER A 100 -5.15 10.88 -15.80
N ALA A 101 -6.41 10.84 -16.23
CA ALA A 101 -7.04 9.69 -16.90
C ALA A 101 -7.15 9.90 -18.42
N GLU A 102 -6.55 10.96 -18.96
CA GLU A 102 -6.56 11.22 -20.40
C GLU A 102 -5.48 10.40 -21.10
N ALA A 103 -5.89 9.69 -22.15
CA ALA A 103 -4.99 8.85 -22.93
C ALA A 103 -3.96 9.73 -23.66
N ILE A 104 -2.69 9.39 -23.48
CA ILE A 104 -1.58 9.98 -24.21
C ILE A 104 -1.50 9.23 -25.54
N VAL A 105 -1.99 9.87 -26.60
CA VAL A 105 -2.05 9.39 -27.99
C VAL A 105 -0.77 8.71 -28.46
#